data_AF-F5NWS3-F1
#
_entry.id   AF-F5NWS3-F1
#
_cell.length_a   1.000
_cell.length_b   1.000
_cell.length_c   1.000
_cell.angle_alpha   90.00
_cell.angle_beta   90.00
_cell.angle_gamma   90.00
#
_symmetry.space_group_name_H-M   'P 1'
#
loop_
_entity.id
_entity.type
_entity.pdbx_description
1 polymer ?
#
loop_
_entity_poly.entity_id
_entity_poly.type
_entity_poly.pdbx_seq_one_letter_code
_entity_poly.pdbx_strand_id
1 'polypeptide(L)'
;MMVAFYRHAGRMWPGIALSCSLGNIAASILLFSTSSLNMTWTTINIVEAVVGAVLLRKLLPWYNPLQNLADWLRLAFGSAIVPPLLGGAPIKLSSML
;
A
#
# COMPACT_ATOMS: atom_id res chain seq x y z
N MET A 1 -1.55 -4.87 2.79
CA MET A 1 -0.08 -4.65 2.90
C MET A 1 0.31 -3.46 3.79
N MET A 2 -0.15 -2.23 3.57
CA MET A 2 0.34 -1.02 4.28
C MET A 2 0.32 -1.10 5.81
N VAL A 3 -0.80 -1.52 6.43
CA VAL A 3 -0.91 -1.65 7.89
C VAL A 3 0.06 -2.71 8.45
N ALA A 4 0.31 -3.77 7.68
CA ALA A 4 1.28 -4.81 8.06
C ALA A 4 2.72 -4.26 8.02
N PHE A 5 3.07 -3.44 7.03
CA PHE A 5 4.35 -2.73 7.01
C PHE A 5 4.46 -1.70 8.15
N TYR A 6 3.37 -1.00 8.50
CA TYR A 6 3.36 -0.08 9.64
C TYR A 6 3.76 -0.82 10.93
N ARG A 7 3.19 -2.01 11.19
CA ARG A 7 3.34 -2.72 12.47
C ARG A 7 4.63 -3.55 12.61
N HIS A 8 5.21 -4.05 11.53
CA HIS A 8 6.39 -4.93 11.58
C HIS A 8 7.69 -4.24 11.16
N ALA A 9 8.79 -4.45 11.87
CA ALA A 9 10.12 -3.87 11.56
C ALA A 9 10.49 -3.96 10.07
N GLY A 10 11.22 -2.96 9.56
CA GLY A 10 11.53 -2.80 8.12
C GLY A 10 12.16 -4.03 7.46
N ARG A 11 12.89 -4.83 8.24
CA ARG A 11 13.49 -6.10 7.79
C ARG A 11 12.46 -7.17 7.38
N MET A 12 11.23 -7.10 7.88
CA MET A 12 10.14 -8.03 7.52
C MET A 12 9.33 -7.57 6.29
N TRP A 13 9.53 -6.34 5.81
CA TRP A 13 8.76 -5.80 4.70
C TRP A 13 8.88 -6.60 3.40
N PRO A 14 10.06 -7.11 3.00
CA PRO A 14 10.16 -7.92 1.79
C PRO A 14 9.30 -9.20 1.86
N GLY A 15 9.25 -9.87 3.01
CA GLY A 15 8.43 -11.07 3.19
C GLY A 15 6.92 -10.79 3.14
N ILE A 16 6.47 -9.68 3.73
CA ILE A 16 5.07 -9.25 3.66
C ILE A 16 4.70 -8.80 2.24
N ALA A 17 5.61 -8.15 1.51
CA ALA A 17 5.40 -7.78 0.12
C ALA A 17 5.22 -9.03 -0.74
N LEU A 18 6.12 -10.01 -0.61
CA LEU A 18 6.06 -11.27 -1.35
C LEU A 18 4.76 -12.04 -1.07
N SER A 19 4.37 -12.20 0.19
CA SER A 19 3.14 -12.92 0.53
C SER A 19 1.89 -12.21 0.01
N CYS A 20 1.86 -10.87 0.08
CA CYS A 20 0.74 -10.08 -0.42
C CYS A 20 0.67 -10.13 -1.97
N SER A 21 1.80 -10.04 -2.66
CA SER A 21 1.87 -10.14 -4.12
C SER A 21 1.46 -11.52 -4.62
N LEU A 22 1.94 -12.59 -3.98
CA LEU A 22 1.53 -13.97 -4.29
C LEU A 22 0.04 -14.17 -4.07
N GLY A 23 -0.52 -13.66 -2.97
CA GLY A 23 -1.95 -13.70 -2.70
C GLY A 23 -2.77 -12.95 -3.76
N ASN A 24 -2.30 -11.78 -4.19
CA ASN A 24 -2.97 -10.98 -5.22
C ASN A 24 -2.95 -11.70 -6.59
N ILE A 25 -1.80 -12.27 -6.97
CA ILE A 25 -1.67 -13.06 -8.21
C ILE A 25 -2.57 -14.30 -8.16
N ALA A 26 -2.56 -15.05 -7.06
CA ALA A 26 -3.41 -16.23 -6.89
C ALA A 26 -4.91 -15.87 -6.99
N ALA A 27 -5.33 -14.78 -6.34
CA ALA A 27 -6.71 -14.28 -6.43
C ALA A 27 -7.08 -13.87 -7.86
N SER A 28 -6.19 -13.16 -8.58
CA SER A 28 -6.40 -12.78 -9.97
C SER A 28 -6.53 -13.98 -10.89
N ILE A 29 -5.72 -15.03 -10.69
CA ILE A 29 -5.81 -16.28 -11.46
C ILE A 29 -7.16 -16.97 -11.20
N LEU A 30 -7.58 -17.06 -9.94
CA LEU A 30 -8.83 -17.73 -9.54
C LEU A 30 -10.09 -17.00 -10.03
N LEU A 31 -10.09 -15.66 -10.04
CA LEU A 31 -11.28 -14.86 -10.31
C LEU A 31 -11.37 -14.35 -11.77
N PHE A 32 -10.24 -14.04 -12.42
CA PHE A 32 -10.23 -13.29 -13.68
C PHE A 32 -9.33 -13.90 -14.78
N SER A 33 -8.82 -15.13 -14.59
CA SER A 33 -7.93 -15.83 -15.52
C SER A 33 -6.55 -15.17 -15.72
N THR A 34 -5.55 -15.96 -16.12
CA THR A 34 -4.12 -15.55 -16.21
C THR A 34 -3.86 -14.38 -17.15
N SER A 35 -4.72 -14.15 -18.15
CA SER A 35 -4.56 -13.06 -19.13
C SER A 35 -4.79 -11.66 -18.53
N SER A 36 -5.39 -11.58 -17.35
CA SER A 36 -5.67 -10.32 -16.63
C SER A 36 -4.54 -9.89 -15.69
N LEU A 37 -3.45 -10.66 -15.62
CA LEU A 37 -2.34 -10.41 -14.72
C LEU A 37 -1.53 -9.20 -15.19
N ASN A 38 -1.72 -8.06 -14.53
CA ASN A 38 -0.92 -6.87 -14.75
C ASN A 38 0.10 -6.70 -13.62
N MET A 39 1.38 -6.96 -13.94
CA MET A 39 2.50 -6.78 -13.00
C MET A 39 2.68 -5.32 -12.58
N THR A 40 2.24 -4.37 -13.41
CA THR A 40 2.24 -2.93 -13.13
C THR A 40 1.41 -2.60 -11.89
N TRP A 41 0.21 -3.20 -11.75
CA TRP A 41 -0.66 -2.96 -10.60
C TRP A 41 -0.05 -3.50 -9.31
N THR A 42 0.61 -4.65 -9.36
CA THR A 42 1.30 -5.21 -8.18
C THR A 42 2.44 -4.30 -7.72
N THR A 43 3.21 -3.74 -8.66
CA THR A 43 4.31 -2.82 -8.33
C THR A 43 3.78 -1.53 -7.70
N ILE A 44 2.74 -0.94 -8.28
CA ILE A 44 2.09 0.26 -7.73
C ILE A 44 1.61 0.00 -6.30
N ASN A 45 0.91 -1.12 -6.09
CA ASN A 45 0.44 -1.56 -4.78
C ASN A 45 1.58 -1.61 -3.74
N ILE A 46 2.72 -2.22 -4.08
CA ILE A 46 3.88 -2.29 -3.18
C ILE A 46 4.39 -0.89 -2.84
N VAL A 47 4.57 -0.02 -3.84
CA VAL A 47 5.06 1.35 -3.64
C VAL A 47 4.12 2.16 -2.76
N GLU A 48 2.82 2.13 -3.03
CA GLU A 48 1.79 2.81 -2.24
C GLU A 48 1.81 2.34 -0.77
N ALA A 49 1.93 1.03 -0.57
CA ALA A 49 1.96 0.46 0.76
C ALA A 49 3.23 0.81 1.53
N VAL A 50 4.39 0.85 0.87
CA VAL A 50 5.66 1.28 1.50
C VAL A 50 5.58 2.75 1.88
N VAL A 51 5.15 3.61 0.96
CA VAL A 51 5.07 5.05 1.22
C VAL A 51 4.05 5.35 2.32
N GLY A 52 2.85 4.76 2.24
CA GLY A 52 1.83 4.91 3.27
C GLY A 52 2.30 4.41 4.64
N ALA A 53 3.03 3.29 4.70
CA ALA A 53 3.56 2.77 5.95
C ALA A 53 4.66 3.65 6.56
N VAL A 54 5.58 4.17 5.74
CA VAL A 54 6.61 5.13 6.20
C VAL A 54 5.96 6.41 6.72
N LEU A 55 4.95 6.92 6.00
CA LEU A 55 4.22 8.12 6.36
C LEU A 55 3.46 7.92 7.69
N LEU A 56 2.73 6.81 7.82
CA LEU A 56 2.03 6.45 9.06
C LEU A 56 2.99 6.30 10.25
N ARG A 57 4.18 5.73 10.06
CA ARG A 57 5.21 5.64 11.11
C ARG A 57 5.75 6.99 11.57
N LYS A 58 5.69 8.01 10.71
CA LYS A 58 6.08 9.39 11.05
C LYS A 58 4.93 10.18 11.68
N LEU A 59 3.69 9.95 11.25
CA LEU A 59 2.54 10.73 11.71
C LEU A 59 1.86 10.17 12.97
N LEU A 60 1.88 8.85 13.17
CA LEU A 60 1.15 8.21 14.26
C LEU A 60 2.07 7.76 15.40
N PRO A 61 1.65 8.00 16.67
CA PRO A 61 2.35 7.49 17.84
C PRO A 61 2.30 5.96 17.92
N TRP A 62 3.42 5.34 18.28
CA TRP A 62 3.59 3.88 18.28
C TRP A 62 2.78 3.13 19.34
N TYR A 63 2.49 3.77 20.48
CA TYR A 63 1.84 3.13 21.63
C TYR A 63 0.30 3.12 21.50
N ASN A 64 -0.30 4.24 21.06
CA ASN A 64 -1.75 4.33 20.88
C ASN A 64 -2.11 5.12 19.59
N PRO A 65 -2.07 4.46 18.41
CA PRO A 65 -2.16 5.13 17.12
C PRO A 65 -3.48 5.84 16.83
N LEU A 66 -4.58 5.48 17.51
CA LEU A 66 -5.92 6.01 17.25
C LEU A 66 -6.56 6.52 18.55
N GLN A 67 -5.86 7.39 19.29
CA GLN A 67 -6.45 7.91 20.54
C GLN A 67 -7.40 9.08 20.29
N ASN A 68 -7.08 9.95 19.33
CA ASN A 68 -7.82 11.17 19.06
C ASN A 68 -8.33 11.22 17.62
N LEU A 69 -9.35 12.04 17.38
CA LEU A 69 -9.88 12.29 16.03
C LEU A 69 -8.80 12.85 15.08
N ALA A 70 -7.85 13.61 15.61
CA ALA A 70 -6.71 14.11 14.85
C ALA A 70 -5.80 12.97 14.33
N ASP A 71 -5.61 11.90 15.11
CA ASP A 71 -4.80 10.74 14.68
C ASP A 71 -5.55 9.90 13.65
N TRP A 72 -6.88 9.79 13.79
CA TRP A 72 -7.75 9.23 12.77
C TRP A 72 -7.67 10.00 11.44
N LEU A 73 -7.67 11.33 11.50
CA LEU A 73 -7.48 12.17 10.31
C LEU A 73 -6.09 11.94 9.70
N ARG A 74 -5.03 11.95 10.51
CA ARG A 74 -3.67 11.68 10.04
C ARG A 74 -3.52 10.29 9.40
N LEU A 75 -4.21 9.29 9.94
CA LEU A 75 -4.28 7.96 9.35
C LEU A 75 -4.99 8.02 7.98
N ALA A 76 -6.18 8.63 7.91
CA ALA A 76 -6.92 8.76 6.66
C ALA A 76 -6.12 9.50 5.59
N PHE A 77 -5.46 10.61 5.94
CA PHE A 77 -4.56 11.32 5.03
C PHE A 77 -3.38 10.46 4.60
N GLY A 78 -2.71 9.80 5.55
CA GLY A 78 -1.50 9.02 5.30
C GLY A 78 -1.73 7.70 4.54
N SER A 79 -2.92 7.11 4.63
CA SER A 79 -3.24 5.82 4.01
C SER A 79 -4.19 5.91 2.82
N ALA A 80 -5.17 6.83 2.84
CA ALA A 80 -6.25 6.86 1.85
C ALA A 80 -6.11 8.00 0.83
N ILE A 81 -5.30 9.02 1.10
CA ILE A 81 -5.13 10.17 0.20
C ILE A 81 -3.75 10.14 -0.47
N VAL A 82 -2.68 10.14 0.31
CA VAL A 82 -1.31 10.22 -0.23
C VAL A 82 -0.95 9.01 -1.11
N PRO A 83 -1.20 7.75 -0.70
CA PRO A 83 -0.84 6.59 -1.50
C PRO A 83 -1.52 6.54 -2.88
N PRO A 84 -2.86 6.67 -3.02
CA PRO A 84 -3.50 6.67 -4.34
C PRO A 84 -3.15 7.87 -5.22
N LEU A 85 -2.76 9.02 -4.64
CA LEU A 85 -2.21 10.12 -5.43
C LEU A 85 -0.84 9.77 -6.05
N LEU A 86 -0.01 9.05 -5.30
CA LEU A 86 1.30 8.56 -5.78
C LEU A 86 1.17 7.41 -6.76
N GLY A 87 0.21 6.49 -6.58
CA GLY A 87 -0.07 5.44 -7.56
C GLY A 87 -0.82 5.94 -8.79
N GLY A 88 -1.64 6.98 -8.65
CA GLY A 88 -2.38 7.63 -9.75
C GLY A 88 -1.54 8.50 -10.67
N ALA A 89 -0.50 9.16 -10.15
CA ALA A 89 0.41 10.01 -10.93
C ALA A 89 1.09 9.27 -12.12
N PRO A 90 1.67 8.06 -11.96
CA PRO A 90 2.24 7.33 -13.08
C PRO A 90 1.19 6.81 -14.07
N ILE A 91 -0.05 6.54 -13.64
CA ILE A 91 -1.14 6.06 -14.51
C ILE A 91 -1.62 7.17 -15.44
N LYS A 92 -1.76 8.41 -14.93
CA LYS A 92 -2.12 9.57 -15.76
C LYS A 92 -1.05 9.90 -16.81
N LEU A 93 0.22 9.66 -16.51
CA LEU A 93 1.31 9.88 -17.47
C LEU A 93 1.31 8.83 -18.59
N SER A 94 0.98 7.57 -18.28
CA SER A 94 0.91 6.48 -19.28
C SER A 94 -0.36 6.51 -20.15
N SER A 95 -1.43 7.18 -19.74
CA SER A 95 -2.65 7.37 -20.55
C SER A 95 -2.63 8.64 -21.42
N MET A 96 -1.58 9.46 -21.31
CA MET A 96 -1.37 10.69 -22.09
C MET A 96 -0.28 10.56 -23.16
N LEU A 97 0.40 9.41 -23.25
CA LEU A 97 1.34 9.01 -24.30
C LEU A 97 0.71 7.92 -25.17
#